data_AF-A0A077Z7N7-F1
#
_entry.id   AF-A0A077Z7N7-F1
#
_cell.length_a   1.000
_cell.length_b   1.000
_cell.length_c   1.000
_cell.angle_alpha   90.00
_cell.angle_beta   90.00
_cell.angle_gamma   90.00
#
_symmetry.space_group_name_H-M   'P 1'
#
loop_
_entity.id
_entity.type
_entity.pdbx_description
1 polymer ?
#
loop_
_entity_poly.entity_id
_entity_poly.type
_entity_poly.pdbx_seq_one_letter_code
_entity_poly.pdbx_strand_id
1 'polypeptide(L)'
;MKNAESRKSSFYYDKDFYRTGLRGKKLIALLIFVAIMWLLAIINLLCNILLLVFLKLSQQGMESLHFGQDDNGDSVVQFAPAETYLEHVVSRTGTVGGYQGTPLDIEAERVCCKYKPKAKKIDEFQIVLQTDTSSSPVSVVLDDGRVQIQNCNNFLVRRLDSGETIFNAMRPSLPLQKNIKKIATKIVKTKKIRAPVDNSIRLEVENLSFRGNEGTAFRSRAFKLNAAHLISLKTGASGALNFSAPNGMLLSRAIDLPLSLSPSLKADVLGLRLCSCSSTGRLFTVQGNKRCANEAHNCY
;
A
#
# COMPACT_ATOMS: atom_id res chain seq x y z
N MET A 1 21.27 88.94 71.94
CA MET A 1 20.44 87.74 71.72
C MET A 1 19.54 87.94 70.52
N LYS A 2 19.51 86.95 69.62
CA LYS A 2 18.47 86.64 68.62
C LYS A 2 18.18 87.68 67.53
N ASN A 3 18.49 87.33 66.27
CA ASN A 3 17.49 86.62 65.46
C ASN A 3 18.17 85.86 64.32
N ALA A 4 17.92 84.55 64.36
CA ALA A 4 18.30 83.58 63.35
C ALA A 4 17.20 83.51 62.28
N GLU A 5 17.65 83.20 61.06
CA GLU A 5 17.02 82.29 60.09
C GLU A 5 15.55 82.52 59.70
N SER A 6 15.34 82.88 58.43
CA SER A 6 14.73 81.97 57.43
C SER A 6 14.27 82.78 56.20
N ARG A 7 14.94 82.57 55.05
CA ARG A 7 14.29 82.73 53.75
C ARG A 7 14.91 81.74 52.76
N LYS A 8 14.23 80.60 52.63
CA LYS A 8 14.31 79.66 51.51
C LYS A 8 13.54 80.23 50.30
N SER A 9 14.03 79.91 49.11
CA SER A 9 13.37 79.68 47.79
C SER A 9 14.15 80.39 46.68
N SER A 10 15.00 79.69 45.92
CA SER A 10 14.74 78.72 44.83
C SER A 10 14.39 79.38 43.49
N PHE A 11 15.00 78.84 42.43
CA PHE A 11 14.91 79.20 41.01
C PHE A 11 15.86 80.31 40.53
N TYR A 12 17.15 79.97 40.56
CA TYR A 12 18.11 80.48 39.58
C TYR A 12 17.65 80.04 38.18
N TYR A 13 16.87 80.89 37.51
CA TYR A 13 16.80 80.87 36.06
C TYR A 13 18.11 81.46 35.56
N ASP A 14 19.10 80.58 35.41
CA ASP A 14 20.40 80.94 34.89
C ASP A 14 20.24 81.35 33.42
N LYS A 15 20.10 82.65 33.23
CA LYS A 15 19.93 83.32 31.96
C LYS A 15 21.28 83.55 31.26
N ASP A 16 22.39 83.02 31.75
CA ASP A 16 23.70 83.41 31.22
C ASP A 16 24.16 82.63 29.97
N PHE A 17 23.37 81.70 29.44
CA PHE A 17 23.74 81.00 28.19
C PHE A 17 23.60 81.84 26.90
N TYR A 18 23.06 83.07 26.94
CA TYR A 18 22.96 83.93 25.76
C TYR A 18 24.15 84.89 25.52
N ARG A 19 25.24 84.82 26.32
CA ARG A 19 26.30 85.85 26.28
C ARG A 19 27.57 85.58 25.47
N THR A 20 27.62 84.62 24.54
CA THR A 20 28.72 84.53 23.54
C THR A 20 28.22 84.76 22.10
N GLY A 21 28.16 86.05 21.75
CA GLY A 21 27.42 86.66 20.65
C GLY A 21 27.83 86.37 19.19
N LEU A 22 28.74 85.43 18.92
CA LEU A 22 29.07 85.03 17.53
C LEU A 22 28.84 83.54 17.25
N ARG A 23 28.59 82.74 18.30
CA ARG A 23 28.40 81.27 18.20
C ARG A 23 26.93 80.84 18.11
N GLY A 24 26.01 81.74 18.45
CA GLY A 24 24.57 81.46 18.52
C GLY A 24 23.95 80.99 17.20
N LYS A 25 24.21 81.65 16.06
CA LYS A 25 23.62 81.25 14.77
C LYS A 25 24.07 79.85 14.31
N LYS A 26 25.37 79.53 14.47
CA LYS A 26 25.90 78.19 14.16
C LYS A 26 25.35 77.13 15.11
N LEU A 27 25.18 77.47 16.39
CA LEU A 27 24.58 76.59 17.39
C LEU A 27 23.09 76.32 17.09
N ILE A 28 22.33 77.35 16.70
CA ILE A 28 20.93 77.21 16.29
C ILE A 28 20.81 76.34 15.03
N ALA A 29 21.66 76.55 14.02
CA ALA A 29 21.68 75.72 12.82
C ALA A 29 21.99 74.24 13.15
N LEU A 30 22.96 74.01 14.05
CA LEU A 30 23.27 72.67 14.54
C LEU A 30 22.09 72.06 15.31
N LEU A 31 21.42 72.83 16.17
CA LEU A 31 20.25 72.38 16.91
C LEU A 31 19.10 71.96 15.97
N ILE A 32 18.83 72.75 14.93
CA ILE A 32 17.82 72.42 13.91
C ILE A 32 18.22 71.14 13.17
N PHE A 33 19.49 71.00 12.79
CA PHE A 33 19.98 69.78 12.13
C PHE A 33 19.83 68.54 13.02
N VAL A 34 20.18 68.63 14.30
CA VAL A 34 19.99 67.55 15.28
C VAL A 34 18.50 67.22 15.45
N ALA A 35 17.62 68.21 15.48
CA ALA A 35 16.17 67.99 15.55
C ALA A 35 15.63 67.26 14.30
N ILE A 36 16.11 67.61 13.10
CA ILE A 36 15.75 66.91 11.85
C ILE A 36 16.26 65.46 11.87
N MET A 37 17.51 65.23 12.28
CA MET A 37 18.07 63.88 12.41
C MET A 37 17.31 63.03 13.43
N TRP A 38 16.89 63.62 14.54
CA TRP A 38 16.08 62.96 15.55
C TRP A 38 14.67 62.62 15.03
N LEU A 39 14.04 63.54 14.28
CA LEU A 39 12.77 63.29 13.60
C LEU A 39 12.87 62.11 12.62
N LEU A 40 13.93 62.09 11.79
CA LEU A 40 14.20 60.99 10.85
C LEU A 40 14.40 59.66 11.57
N ALA A 41 15.11 59.66 12.71
CA ALA A 41 15.29 58.46 13.53
C ALA A 41 13.96 57.94 14.09
N ILE A 42 13.07 58.82 14.54
CA ILE A 42 11.73 58.45 15.01
C ILE A 42 10.90 57.88 13.88
N ILE A 43 10.93 58.49 12.69
CA ILE A 43 10.20 57.98 11.51
C ILE A 43 10.71 56.58 11.14
N ASN A 44 12.03 56.37 11.10
CA ASN A 44 12.61 55.06 10.82
C ASN A 44 12.25 54.02 11.89
N LEU A 45 12.24 54.41 13.16
CA LEU A 45 11.79 53.55 14.26
C LEU A 45 10.31 53.16 14.08
N LEU A 46 9.45 54.13 13.74
CA LEU A 46 8.03 53.89 13.52
C LEU A 46 7.78 52.97 12.32
N CYS A 47 8.49 53.19 11.21
CA CYS A 47 8.45 52.31 10.04
C CYS A 47 8.90 50.88 10.40
N ASN A 48 9.97 50.72 11.17
CA ASN A 48 10.42 49.39 11.61
C ASN A 48 9.39 48.70 12.51
N ILE A 49 8.76 49.43 13.44
CA ILE A 49 7.69 48.89 14.28
C ILE A 49 6.48 48.49 13.41
N LEU A 50 6.08 49.33 12.46
CA LEU A 50 5.00 49.01 11.52
C LEU A 50 5.33 47.77 10.69
N LEU A 51 6.55 47.65 10.17
CA LEU A 51 6.99 46.45 9.46
C LEU A 51 6.91 45.20 10.33
N LEU A 52 7.34 45.25 11.59
CA LEU A 52 7.24 44.12 12.52
C LEU A 52 5.79 43.71 12.79
N VAL A 53 4.88 44.69 12.96
CA VAL A 53 3.46 44.45 13.19
C VAL A 53 2.77 43.89 11.93
N PHE A 54 3.04 44.47 10.75
CA PHE A 54 2.43 44.02 9.48
C PHE A 54 2.95 42.65 9.04
N LEU A 55 4.26 42.40 9.16
CA LEU A 55 4.84 41.09 8.87
C LEU A 55 4.52 40.06 9.95
N LYS A 56 3.90 40.48 11.08
CA LYS A 56 3.61 39.64 12.25
C LYS A 56 4.84 38.85 12.72
N LEU A 57 6.02 39.47 12.67
CA LEU A 57 7.27 38.86 13.11
C LEU A 57 7.40 39.00 14.63
N SER A 58 7.24 37.90 15.37
CA SER A 58 7.54 37.84 16.80
C SER A 58 8.95 37.28 17.05
N GLN A 59 9.47 37.40 18.28
CA GLN A 59 10.74 36.77 18.68
C GLN A 59 10.75 35.24 18.50
N GLN A 60 9.59 34.60 18.40
CA GLN A 60 9.45 33.16 18.19
C GLN A 60 9.12 32.78 16.74
N GLY A 61 8.99 33.76 15.83
CA GLY A 61 8.65 33.55 14.41
C GLY A 61 7.37 34.28 13.98
N MET A 62 6.84 33.92 12.81
CA MET A 62 5.53 34.37 12.35
C MET A 62 4.43 33.59 13.10
N GLU A 63 3.26 34.19 13.31
CA GLU A 63 2.11 33.51 13.96
C GLU A 63 1.80 32.13 13.32
N SER A 64 2.10 31.98 12.02
CA SER A 64 1.93 30.75 11.25
C SER A 64 3.16 29.83 11.18
N LEU A 65 4.34 30.27 11.62
CA LEU A 65 5.61 29.56 11.48
C LEU A 65 6.42 29.65 12.77
N HIS A 66 6.47 28.56 13.52
CA HIS A 66 7.33 28.43 14.70
C HIS A 66 8.62 27.71 14.32
N PHE A 67 9.75 28.32 14.66
CA PHE A 67 11.05 27.67 14.52
C PHE A 67 11.38 26.96 15.84
N GLY A 68 11.35 25.63 15.81
CA GLY A 68 11.62 24.78 16.96
C GLY A 68 12.86 23.91 16.75
N GLN A 69 13.20 23.14 17.78
CA GLN A 69 14.11 22.01 17.67
C GLN A 69 13.34 20.74 17.96
N ASP A 70 13.60 19.69 17.17
CA ASP A 70 13.11 18.33 17.44
C ASP A 70 13.83 17.73 18.66
N ASP A 71 13.37 16.56 19.14
CA ASP A 71 14.00 15.79 20.23
C ASP A 71 15.49 15.49 19.96
N ASN A 72 15.88 15.43 18.68
CA ASN A 72 17.26 15.20 18.23
C ASN A 72 18.12 16.48 18.17
N GLY A 73 17.55 17.67 18.44
CA GLY A 73 18.21 18.97 18.32
C GLY A 73 18.22 19.57 16.92
N ASP A 74 17.56 18.93 15.94
CA ASP A 74 17.48 19.42 14.57
C ASP A 74 16.49 20.58 14.45
N SER A 75 16.85 21.60 13.67
CA SER A 75 15.97 22.76 13.42
C SER A 75 14.74 22.34 12.60
N VAL A 76 13.55 22.45 13.19
CA VAL A 76 12.27 22.15 12.53
C VAL A 76 11.44 23.42 12.37
N VAL A 77 10.76 23.53 11.24
CA VAL A 77 9.77 24.58 10.98
C VAL A 77 8.40 23.98 11.20
N GLN A 78 7.74 24.45 12.25
CA GLN A 78 6.39 24.05 12.62
C GLN A 78 5.39 25.04 12.02
N PHE A 79 4.47 24.53 11.21
CA PHE A 79 3.34 25.31 10.74
C PHE A 79 2.27 25.36 11.84
N ALA A 80 1.80 26.55 12.16
CA ALA A 80 0.78 26.72 13.19
C ALA A 80 -0.56 26.10 12.75
N PRO A 81 -1.49 25.80 13.68
CA PRO A 81 -2.78 25.17 13.37
C PRO A 81 -3.72 26.01 12.51
N ALA A 82 -3.45 27.31 12.34
CA ALA A 82 -4.22 28.15 11.43
C ALA A 82 -3.97 27.67 9.99
N GLU A 83 -5.03 27.59 9.18
CA GLU A 83 -4.96 27.18 7.77
C GLU A 83 -3.85 27.95 7.04
N THR A 84 -2.73 27.26 6.81
CA THR A 84 -1.59 27.81 6.07
C THR A 84 -1.64 27.25 4.66
N TYR A 85 -2.01 28.10 3.70
CA TYR A 85 -1.96 27.75 2.29
C TYR A 85 -0.53 27.97 1.78
N LEU A 86 0.17 26.87 1.52
CA LEU A 86 1.52 26.88 0.97
C LEU A 86 1.46 26.25 -0.42
N GLU A 87 1.76 27.05 -1.46
CA GLU A 87 1.76 26.58 -2.84
C GLU A 87 2.89 25.57 -3.09
N HIS A 88 4.05 25.78 -2.46
CA HIS A 88 5.21 24.92 -2.63
C HIS A 88 6.04 24.86 -1.33
N VAL A 89 6.27 23.65 -0.82
CA VAL A 89 7.08 23.40 0.38
C VAL A 89 8.26 22.51 -0.01
N VAL A 90 9.49 23.00 0.20
CA VAL A 90 10.71 22.22 0.00
C VAL A 90 11.41 22.04 1.33
N SER A 91 11.51 20.79 1.77
CA SER A 91 12.30 20.43 2.94
C SER A 91 13.73 20.08 2.52
N ARG A 92 14.73 20.66 3.19
CA ARG A 92 16.15 20.32 2.97
C ARG A 92 16.48 18.90 3.41
N THR A 93 15.82 18.41 4.46
CA THR A 93 15.97 17.04 4.97
C THR A 93 15.14 16.04 4.17
N GLY A 94 14.17 16.52 3.38
CA GLY A 94 13.20 15.67 2.68
C GLY A 94 12.18 15.01 3.61
N THR A 95 12.16 15.40 4.89
CA THR A 95 11.22 14.86 5.89
C THR A 95 10.07 15.84 6.12
N VAL A 96 8.86 15.28 6.19
CA VAL A 96 7.62 15.97 6.57
C VAL A 96 6.90 15.07 7.58
N GLY A 97 6.54 15.59 8.74
CA GLY A 97 5.94 14.83 9.84
C GLY A 97 4.91 15.63 10.61
N GLY A 98 3.96 14.94 11.23
CA GLY A 98 3.05 15.50 12.23
C GLY A 98 3.58 15.30 13.66
N TYR A 99 2.83 15.73 14.67
CA TYR A 99 3.20 15.49 16.06
C TYR A 99 3.10 14.00 16.41
N GLN A 100 3.91 13.57 17.39
CA GLN A 100 3.85 12.22 17.93
C GLN A 100 2.42 11.85 18.35
N GLY A 101 1.93 10.70 17.88
CA GLY A 101 0.57 10.22 18.18
C GLY A 101 -0.56 10.96 17.47
N THR A 102 -0.27 11.97 16.64
CA THR A 102 -1.28 12.67 15.83
C THR A 102 -1.16 12.27 14.36
N PRO A 103 -2.29 12.03 13.67
CA PRO A 103 -2.25 11.78 12.23
C PRO A 103 -1.77 13.04 11.49
N LEU A 104 -0.87 12.85 10.53
CA LEU A 104 -0.54 13.89 9.55
C LEU A 104 -1.57 13.83 8.42
N ASP A 105 -2.54 14.73 8.45
CA ASP A 105 -3.56 14.85 7.42
C ASP A 105 -3.07 15.83 6.34
N ILE A 106 -2.81 15.31 5.14
CA ILE A 106 -2.49 16.10 3.94
C ILE A 106 -3.76 16.15 3.09
N GLU A 107 -4.45 17.29 3.11
CA GLU A 107 -5.61 17.53 2.25
C GLU A 107 -5.17 18.21 0.95
N ALA A 108 -5.53 17.61 -0.19
CA ALA A 108 -5.45 18.27 -1.50
C ALA A 108 -6.88 18.57 -1.97
N GLU A 109 -7.07 19.69 -2.68
CA GLU A 109 -8.37 20.24 -3.12
C GLU A 109 -9.34 19.21 -3.76
N ARG A 110 -8.80 18.09 -4.28
CA ARG A 110 -9.58 17.00 -4.89
C ARG A 110 -9.26 15.60 -4.39
N VAL A 111 -8.50 15.45 -3.31
CA VAL A 111 -8.13 14.12 -2.77
C VAL A 111 -8.50 14.04 -1.30
N CYS A 112 -9.69 13.49 -1.05
CA CYS A 112 -10.14 13.19 0.30
C CYS A 112 -9.81 11.72 0.63
N CYS A 113 -8.61 11.47 1.16
CA CYS A 113 -8.30 10.18 1.77
C CYS A 113 -8.97 10.10 3.16
N LYS A 114 -10.30 9.96 3.21
CA LYS A 114 -11.03 9.71 4.46
C LYS A 114 -10.70 8.30 4.98
N TYR A 115 -9.60 8.15 5.69
CA TYR A 115 -9.41 7.03 6.60
C TYR A 115 -9.95 7.45 7.97
N LYS A 116 -11.16 7.01 8.32
CA LYS A 116 -11.66 7.10 9.71
C LYS A 116 -11.21 5.83 10.44
N PRO A 117 -10.15 5.85 11.28
CA PRO A 117 -9.88 4.72 12.14
C PRO A 117 -11.05 4.57 13.12
N LYS A 118 -11.76 3.44 13.07
CA LYS A 118 -12.59 3.03 14.21
C LYS A 118 -11.62 2.80 15.37
N ALA A 119 -11.85 3.46 16.51
CA ALA A 119 -11.07 3.38 17.74
C ALA A 119 -10.61 1.95 18.03
N LYS A 120 -9.43 1.63 17.54
CA LYS A 120 -8.69 0.39 17.72
C LYS A 120 -7.26 0.86 17.68
N LYS A 121 -6.46 0.40 18.65
CA LYS A 121 -5.04 0.72 18.82
C LYS A 121 -4.39 0.95 17.45
N ILE A 122 -4.05 2.20 17.17
CA ILE A 122 -3.36 2.56 15.93
C ILE A 122 -1.96 2.00 16.13
N ASP A 123 -1.69 0.83 15.56
CA ASP A 123 -0.31 0.40 15.41
C ASP A 123 0.37 1.48 14.55
N GLU A 124 1.43 2.09 15.07
CA GLU A 124 2.17 3.10 14.33
C GLU A 124 2.88 2.41 13.15
N PHE A 125 2.68 2.95 11.95
CA PHE A 125 3.25 2.41 10.72
C PHE A 125 4.19 3.43 10.08
N GLN A 126 5.37 2.97 9.71
CA GLN A 126 6.33 3.74 8.93
C GLN A 126 6.24 3.32 7.45
N ILE A 127 6.00 4.30 6.59
CA ILE A 127 6.11 4.13 5.13
C ILE A 127 7.54 4.45 4.73
N VAL A 128 8.22 3.49 4.10
CA VAL A 128 9.60 3.64 3.62
C VAL A 128 9.62 3.47 2.11
N LEU A 129 10.09 4.50 1.42
CA LEU A 129 10.27 4.52 -0.02
C LEU A 129 11.76 4.35 -0.33
N GLN A 130 12.12 3.34 -1.12
CA GLN A 130 13.51 3.09 -1.53
C GLN A 130 13.68 3.42 -3.01
N THR A 131 14.77 4.12 -3.34
CA THR A 131 15.20 4.43 -4.71
C THR A 131 16.67 4.07 -4.89
N ASP A 132 17.01 3.50 -6.05
CA ASP A 132 18.39 3.11 -6.40
C ASP A 132 19.09 4.22 -7.20
N THR A 133 18.32 5.18 -7.74
CA THR A 133 18.81 6.20 -8.68
C THR A 133 18.72 7.59 -8.08
N SER A 134 19.84 8.31 -8.05
CA SER A 134 19.92 9.73 -7.67
C SER A 134 19.34 10.68 -8.73
N SER A 135 18.99 10.19 -9.93
CA SER A 135 18.61 11.04 -11.06
C SER A 135 17.21 11.64 -10.98
N SER A 136 16.30 11.06 -10.18
CA SER A 136 14.95 11.58 -10.03
C SER A 136 14.45 11.39 -8.60
N PRO A 137 13.95 12.46 -7.95
CA PRO A 137 13.42 12.34 -6.60
C PRO A 137 12.17 11.44 -6.59
N VAL A 138 12.01 10.71 -5.49
CA VAL A 138 10.77 9.98 -5.20
C VAL A 138 9.64 11.01 -5.11
N SER A 139 8.58 10.83 -5.88
CA SER A 139 7.41 11.72 -5.83
C SER A 139 6.17 10.95 -5.39
N VAL A 140 5.38 11.58 -4.53
CA VAL A 140 4.03 11.14 -4.18
C VAL A 140 3.07 12.17 -4.77
N VAL A 141 2.37 11.78 -5.82
CA VAL A 141 1.39 12.62 -6.52
C VAL A 141 0.00 12.24 -6.06
N LEU A 142 -0.73 13.22 -5.52
CA LEU A 142 -2.13 13.09 -5.16
C LEU A 142 -2.94 13.78 -6.27
N ASP A 143 -3.54 12.98 -7.16
CA ASP A 143 -4.31 13.48 -8.30
C ASP A 143 -5.60 12.67 -8.50
N ASP A 144 -6.71 13.37 -8.73
CA ASP A 144 -8.05 12.84 -9.04
C ASP A 144 -8.43 11.53 -8.30
N GLY A 145 -8.39 11.57 -6.97
CA GLY A 145 -8.73 10.43 -6.11
C GLY A 145 -7.72 9.26 -6.13
N ARG A 146 -6.55 9.45 -6.73
CA ARG A 146 -5.46 8.46 -6.78
C ARG A 146 -4.23 8.98 -6.05
N VAL A 147 -3.61 8.11 -5.27
CA VAL A 147 -2.27 8.32 -4.71
C VAL A 147 -1.30 7.55 -5.59
N GLN A 148 -0.46 8.27 -6.34
CA GLN A 148 0.59 7.69 -7.17
C GLN A 148 1.94 7.90 -6.51
N ILE A 149 2.69 6.82 -6.30
CA ILE A 149 4.07 6.88 -5.84
C ILE A 149 4.95 6.57 -7.05
N GLN A 150 5.78 7.52 -7.46
CA GLN A 150 6.64 7.42 -8.64
C GLN A 150 8.11 7.46 -8.23
N ASN A 151 8.99 6.94 -9.10
CA ASN A 151 10.43 6.87 -8.90
C ASN A 151 10.86 6.12 -7.62
N CYS A 152 10.03 5.20 -7.12
CA CYS A 152 10.39 4.27 -6.06
C CYS A 152 10.60 2.87 -6.64
N ASN A 153 11.71 2.23 -6.29
CA ASN A 153 11.96 0.83 -6.64
C ASN A 153 11.21 -0.11 -5.71
N ASN A 154 11.02 0.33 -4.47
CA ASN A 154 10.32 -0.47 -3.48
C ASN A 154 9.49 0.40 -2.54
N PHE A 155 8.29 -0.09 -2.23
CA PHE A 155 7.36 0.48 -1.27
C PHE A 155 7.19 -0.51 -0.12
N LEU A 156 7.57 -0.06 1.08
CA LEU A 156 7.57 -0.85 2.30
C LEU A 156 6.71 -0.18 3.35
N VAL A 157 5.87 -0.99 4.03
CA VAL A 157 5.15 -0.58 5.24
C VAL A 157 5.68 -1.41 6.39
N ARG A 158 6.28 -0.76 7.38
CA ARG A 158 6.81 -1.39 8.59
C ARG A 158 6.01 -0.98 9.81
N ARG A 159 5.90 -1.87 10.79
CA ARG A 159 5.41 -1.50 12.12
C ARG A 159 6.52 -0.75 12.86
N LEU A 160 6.20 0.35 13.54
CA LEU A 160 7.20 1.19 14.21
C LEU A 160 7.79 0.52 15.46
N ASP A 161 6.97 -0.22 16.19
CA ASP A 161 7.33 -0.90 17.45
C ASP A 161 8.26 -2.11 17.25
N SER A 162 8.01 -2.94 16.22
CA SER A 162 8.72 -4.19 15.97
C SER A 162 9.71 -4.12 14.80
N GLY A 163 9.62 -3.09 13.95
CA GLY A 163 10.33 -3.02 12.68
C GLY A 163 9.89 -4.06 11.65
N GLU A 164 8.86 -4.86 11.96
CA GLU A 164 8.35 -5.92 11.09
C GLU A 164 7.78 -5.33 9.80
N THR A 165 8.18 -5.89 8.65
CA THR A 165 7.63 -5.48 7.36
C THR A 165 6.27 -6.13 7.14
N ILE A 166 5.22 -5.31 7.17
CA ILE A 166 3.82 -5.73 6.98
C ILE A 166 3.49 -5.83 5.50
N PHE A 167 4.01 -4.89 4.70
CA PHE A 167 3.81 -4.88 3.27
C PHE A 167 5.12 -4.60 2.54
N ASN A 168 5.34 -5.35 1.47
CA ASN A 168 6.48 -5.19 0.58
C ASN A 168 5.98 -5.31 -0.86
N ALA A 169 6.12 -4.24 -1.64
CA ALA A 169 5.69 -4.23 -3.03
C ALA A 169 6.44 -5.25 -3.90
N MET A 170 7.71 -5.53 -3.62
CA MET A 170 8.48 -6.57 -4.32
C MET A 170 8.05 -7.99 -3.96
N ARG A 171 7.52 -8.20 -2.75
CA ARG A 171 7.02 -9.51 -2.28
C ARG A 171 5.65 -9.33 -1.62
N PRO A 172 4.58 -9.15 -2.42
CA PRO A 172 3.26 -8.88 -1.87
C PRO A 172 2.74 -10.13 -1.13
N SER A 173 2.87 -10.12 0.19
CA SER A 173 2.27 -11.13 1.06
C SER A 173 0.91 -10.61 1.53
N LEU A 174 -0.13 -10.84 0.73
CA LEU A 174 -1.49 -10.50 1.13
C LEU A 174 -2.15 -11.71 1.80
N PRO A 175 -2.44 -11.67 3.12
CA PRO A 175 -3.23 -12.72 3.75
C PRO A 175 -4.63 -12.72 3.11
N LEU A 176 -5.05 -13.86 2.57
CA LEU A 176 -6.39 -14.00 2.00
C LEU A 176 -7.43 -13.83 3.12
N GLN A 177 -8.12 -12.69 3.12
CA GLN A 177 -9.20 -12.43 4.07
C GLN A 177 -10.40 -13.32 3.76
N LYS A 178 -11.19 -13.67 4.79
CA LYS A 178 -12.40 -14.52 4.66
C LYS A 178 -13.45 -13.95 3.68
N ASN A 179 -13.37 -12.67 3.34
CA ASN A 179 -14.33 -11.98 2.48
C ASN A 179 -13.95 -12.00 0.98
N ILE A 180 -12.76 -12.51 0.62
CA ILE A 180 -12.32 -12.57 -0.78
C ILE A 180 -13.08 -13.68 -1.50
N LYS A 181 -13.92 -13.30 -2.49
CA LYS A 181 -14.74 -14.24 -3.27
C LYS A 181 -14.10 -14.70 -4.59
N LYS A 182 -13.21 -13.89 -5.15
CA LYS A 182 -12.61 -14.13 -6.48
C LYS A 182 -11.11 -13.94 -6.39
N ILE A 183 -10.37 -14.92 -6.92
CA ILE A 183 -8.91 -14.85 -7.06
C ILE A 183 -8.60 -14.96 -8.54
N ALA A 184 -8.00 -13.92 -9.12
CA ALA A 184 -7.51 -13.91 -10.50
C ALA A 184 -5.99 -13.94 -10.46
N THR A 185 -5.38 -15.08 -10.81
CA THR A 185 -3.93 -15.26 -10.82
C THR A 185 -3.53 -16.22 -11.94
N LYS A 186 -2.28 -16.11 -12.42
CA LYS A 186 -1.71 -17.05 -13.39
C LYS A 186 -1.48 -18.45 -12.81
N ILE A 187 -1.09 -18.53 -11.54
CA ILE A 187 -0.71 -19.79 -10.88
C ILE A 187 -1.28 -19.82 -9.47
N VAL A 188 -1.95 -20.91 -9.11
CA VAL A 188 -2.39 -21.20 -7.73
C VAL A 188 -1.62 -22.41 -7.22
N LYS A 189 -0.87 -22.23 -6.12
CA LYS A 189 -0.21 -23.33 -5.39
C LYS A 189 -0.97 -23.58 -4.10
N THR A 190 -1.57 -24.75 -3.95
CA THR A 190 -2.29 -25.16 -2.74
C THR A 190 -2.07 -26.64 -2.45
N LYS A 191 -2.13 -27.01 -1.17
CA LYS A 191 -2.06 -28.41 -0.73
C LYS A 191 -3.37 -29.17 -0.96
N LYS A 192 -4.51 -28.47 -0.98
CA LYS A 192 -5.84 -29.08 -1.07
C LYS A 192 -6.82 -28.14 -1.75
N ILE A 193 -7.64 -28.70 -2.62
CA ILE A 193 -8.78 -28.03 -3.24
C ILE A 193 -10.04 -28.78 -2.78
N ARG A 194 -11.00 -28.06 -2.18
CA ARG A 194 -12.26 -28.64 -1.73
C ARG A 194 -13.41 -27.66 -1.93
N ALA A 195 -14.59 -28.19 -2.22
CA ALA A 195 -15.82 -27.44 -2.08
C ALA A 195 -16.11 -27.17 -0.59
N PRO A 196 -16.97 -26.18 -0.28
CA PRO A 196 -17.61 -26.09 1.03
C PRO A 196 -18.37 -27.38 1.36
N VAL A 197 -18.65 -27.60 2.65
CA VAL A 197 -19.48 -28.73 3.10
C VAL A 197 -20.82 -28.70 2.36
N ASP A 198 -21.28 -29.87 1.91
CA ASP A 198 -22.51 -30.10 1.16
C ASP A 198 -22.66 -29.32 -0.16
N ASN A 199 -21.54 -28.79 -0.68
CA ASN A 199 -21.53 -28.07 -1.95
C ASN A 199 -20.70 -28.80 -3.01
N SER A 200 -21.04 -28.56 -4.28
CA SER A 200 -20.30 -29.11 -5.41
C SER A 200 -19.20 -28.17 -5.86
N ILE A 201 -18.03 -28.71 -6.21
CA ILE A 201 -16.99 -27.96 -6.92
C ILE A 201 -17.26 -28.02 -8.41
N ARG A 202 -17.22 -26.87 -9.08
CA ARG A 202 -17.34 -26.76 -10.54
C ARG A 202 -16.03 -26.25 -11.10
N LEU A 203 -15.51 -26.96 -12.09
CA LEU A 203 -14.27 -26.62 -12.81
C LEU A 203 -14.64 -26.46 -14.28
N GLU A 204 -14.49 -25.25 -14.80
CA GLU A 204 -14.69 -24.93 -16.20
C GLU A 204 -13.34 -24.49 -16.75
N VAL A 205 -12.77 -25.30 -17.64
CA VAL A 205 -11.40 -25.15 -18.14
C VAL A 205 -11.35 -25.66 -19.57
N GLU A 206 -10.60 -24.99 -20.43
CA GLU A 206 -10.38 -25.42 -21.82
C GLU A 206 -9.59 -26.75 -21.89
N ASN A 207 -8.50 -26.85 -21.14
CA ASN A 207 -7.65 -28.04 -21.06
C ASN A 207 -7.42 -28.42 -19.59
N LEU A 208 -8.20 -29.37 -19.09
CA LEU A 208 -8.06 -29.87 -17.73
C LEU A 208 -7.18 -31.12 -17.69
N SER A 209 -6.07 -31.07 -16.94
CA SER A 209 -5.25 -32.24 -16.65
C SER A 209 -5.07 -32.40 -15.15
N PHE A 210 -5.30 -33.62 -14.65
CA PHE A 210 -5.00 -33.99 -13.28
C PHE A 210 -3.82 -34.95 -13.30
N ARG A 211 -2.68 -34.51 -12.76
CA ARG A 211 -1.49 -35.34 -12.58
C ARG A 211 -1.18 -35.43 -11.09
N GLY A 212 -1.18 -36.64 -10.57
CA GLY A 212 -0.83 -36.94 -9.19
C GLY A 212 0.38 -37.86 -9.12
N ASN A 213 1.23 -37.64 -8.12
CA ASN A 213 2.19 -38.64 -7.66
C ASN A 213 1.53 -39.50 -6.56
N GLU A 214 2.30 -40.38 -5.92
CA GLU A 214 1.85 -41.13 -4.75
C GLU A 214 1.20 -40.22 -3.69
N GLY A 215 0.10 -40.68 -3.10
CA GLY A 215 -0.68 -39.92 -2.13
C GLY A 215 -1.70 -38.93 -2.71
N THR A 216 -1.76 -38.77 -4.03
CA THR A 216 -2.80 -37.93 -4.66
C THR A 216 -4.13 -38.69 -4.69
N ALA A 217 -5.10 -38.23 -3.91
CA ALA A 217 -6.44 -38.82 -3.87
C ALA A 217 -7.50 -37.82 -4.35
N PHE A 218 -8.32 -38.25 -5.31
CA PHE A 218 -9.55 -37.56 -5.69
C PHE A 218 -10.74 -38.24 -5.02
N ARG A 219 -11.48 -37.52 -4.17
CA ARG A 219 -12.62 -38.07 -3.42
C ARG A 219 -13.85 -37.20 -3.63
N SER A 220 -14.94 -37.82 -4.07
CA SER A 220 -16.25 -37.16 -4.27
C SER A 220 -17.37 -38.18 -4.11
N ARG A 221 -18.55 -37.75 -3.64
CA ARG A 221 -19.77 -38.58 -3.65
C ARG A 221 -20.21 -38.93 -5.07
N ALA A 222 -20.12 -37.97 -5.98
CA ALA A 222 -20.40 -38.14 -7.40
C ALA A 222 -19.39 -37.34 -8.20
N PHE A 223 -18.88 -37.96 -9.27
CA PHE A 223 -17.96 -37.33 -10.21
C PHE A 223 -18.62 -37.32 -11.59
N LYS A 224 -18.89 -36.11 -12.12
CA LYS A 224 -19.43 -35.92 -13.46
C LYS A 224 -18.39 -35.15 -14.27
N LEU A 225 -17.94 -35.75 -15.36
CA LEU A 225 -16.99 -35.14 -16.27
C LEU A 225 -17.62 -35.04 -17.66
N ASN A 226 -17.55 -33.85 -18.25
CA ASN A 226 -18.03 -33.57 -19.60
C ASN A 226 -16.88 -32.93 -20.37
N ALA A 227 -16.60 -33.42 -21.57
CA ALA A 227 -15.56 -32.92 -22.44
C ALA A 227 -16.07 -32.89 -23.88
N ALA A 228 -15.73 -31.83 -24.63
CA ALA A 228 -16.17 -31.68 -26.01
C ALA A 228 -15.51 -32.68 -26.97
N HIS A 229 -14.24 -33.01 -26.74
CA HIS A 229 -13.43 -33.80 -27.68
C HIS A 229 -12.95 -35.14 -27.13
N LEU A 230 -12.35 -35.17 -25.93
CA LEU A 230 -11.71 -36.38 -25.41
C LEU A 230 -11.68 -36.40 -23.89
N ILE A 231 -11.95 -37.59 -23.34
CA ILE A 231 -11.67 -37.94 -21.95
C ILE A 231 -10.59 -39.02 -21.99
N SER A 232 -9.39 -38.72 -21.48
CA SER A 232 -8.28 -39.68 -21.46
C SER A 232 -7.90 -40.00 -20.02
N LEU A 233 -7.99 -41.28 -19.67
CA LEU A 233 -7.51 -41.82 -18.40
C LEU A 233 -6.22 -42.59 -18.70
N LYS A 234 -5.10 -42.12 -18.15
CA LYS A 234 -3.78 -42.73 -18.34
C LYS A 234 -3.20 -43.11 -16.99
N THR A 235 -2.63 -44.31 -16.92
CA THR A 235 -1.81 -44.77 -15.80
C THR A 235 -0.35 -44.86 -16.20
N GLY A 236 0.55 -44.89 -15.20
CA GLY A 236 1.96 -45.20 -15.42
C GLY A 236 2.16 -46.67 -15.81
N ALA A 237 3.41 -47.07 -16.08
CA ALA A 237 3.76 -48.41 -16.57
C ALA A 237 3.25 -49.58 -15.70
N SER A 238 3.12 -49.38 -14.38
CA SER A 238 2.61 -50.37 -13.43
C SER A 238 1.24 -50.02 -12.83
N GLY A 239 0.57 -48.96 -13.32
CA GLY A 239 -0.70 -48.51 -12.74
C GLY A 239 -1.91 -49.24 -13.35
N ALA A 240 -2.83 -49.68 -12.50
CA ALA A 240 -4.10 -50.28 -12.92
C ALA A 240 -5.27 -49.29 -12.78
N LEU A 241 -6.19 -49.30 -13.75
CA LEU A 241 -7.48 -48.61 -13.67
C LEU A 241 -8.57 -49.62 -13.33
N ASN A 242 -9.07 -49.58 -12.10
CA ASN A 242 -10.15 -50.45 -11.66
C ASN A 242 -11.46 -49.66 -11.63
N PHE A 243 -12.36 -49.98 -12.56
CA PHE A 243 -13.74 -49.50 -12.53
C PHE A 243 -14.60 -50.55 -11.83
N SER A 244 -15.01 -50.26 -10.60
CA SER A 244 -15.93 -51.13 -9.85
C SER A 244 -17.18 -50.33 -9.51
N ALA A 245 -18.34 -50.89 -9.84
CA ALA A 245 -19.64 -50.33 -9.52
C ALA A 245 -20.50 -51.47 -8.94
N PRO A 246 -21.05 -51.32 -7.72
CA PRO A 246 -21.86 -52.37 -7.09
C PRO A 246 -23.05 -52.83 -7.95
N ASN A 247 -23.63 -51.90 -8.72
CA ASN A 247 -24.77 -52.14 -9.60
C ASN A 247 -24.35 -52.30 -11.08
N GLY A 248 -23.07 -52.59 -11.34
CA GLY A 248 -22.52 -52.66 -12.68
C GLY A 248 -22.21 -51.29 -13.31
N MET A 249 -21.40 -51.33 -14.37
CA MET A 249 -21.09 -50.14 -15.18
C MET A 249 -22.14 -50.02 -16.27
N LEU A 250 -23.03 -49.03 -16.16
CA LEU A 250 -24.07 -48.76 -17.15
C LEU A 250 -23.51 -47.84 -18.23
N LEU A 251 -23.24 -48.39 -19.42
CA LEU A 251 -23.02 -47.56 -20.60
C LEU A 251 -24.38 -47.27 -21.22
N SER A 252 -24.78 -45.99 -21.20
CA SER A 252 -26.10 -45.55 -21.65
C SER A 252 -26.38 -45.88 -23.12
N ARG A 253 -25.34 -45.97 -23.95
CA ARG A 253 -25.42 -46.40 -25.36
C ARG A 253 -24.18 -47.18 -25.73
N ALA A 254 -24.32 -48.49 -25.94
CA ALA A 254 -23.24 -49.33 -26.47
C ALA A 254 -22.78 -48.87 -27.87
N ILE A 255 -23.65 -48.17 -28.60
CA ILE A 255 -23.40 -47.63 -29.94
C ILE A 255 -22.37 -46.50 -29.95
N ASP A 256 -22.17 -45.81 -28.82
CA ASP A 256 -21.24 -44.68 -28.71
C ASP A 256 -19.82 -45.13 -28.30
N LEU A 257 -19.62 -46.42 -27.95
CA LEU A 257 -18.25 -46.92 -27.92
C LEU A 257 -17.74 -46.95 -29.37
N PRO A 258 -16.49 -46.54 -29.63
CA PRO A 258 -15.89 -46.75 -30.93
C PRO A 258 -15.89 -48.26 -31.23
N LEU A 259 -16.87 -48.70 -31.99
CA LEU A 259 -16.87 -49.98 -32.64
C LEU A 259 -15.76 -49.91 -33.68
N SER A 260 -14.85 -50.88 -33.67
CA SER A 260 -13.84 -50.97 -34.71
C SER A 260 -14.53 -50.90 -36.08
N LEU A 261 -14.00 -50.07 -36.97
CA LEU A 261 -14.45 -49.93 -38.37
C LEU A 261 -14.25 -51.22 -39.19
N SER A 262 -13.72 -52.28 -38.59
CA SER A 262 -13.71 -53.63 -39.12
C SER A 262 -15.03 -54.33 -38.74
N PRO A 263 -16.11 -54.24 -39.55
CA PRO A 263 -17.35 -55.00 -39.34
C PRO A 263 -17.12 -56.52 -39.41
N SER A 264 -15.96 -56.93 -39.91
CA SER A 264 -15.53 -58.32 -39.94
C SER A 264 -14.93 -58.70 -38.59
N LEU A 265 -15.66 -59.48 -37.78
CA LEU A 265 -15.11 -60.27 -36.66
C LEU A 265 -13.99 -61.26 -37.08
N LYS A 266 -13.50 -61.19 -38.32
CA LYS A 266 -12.35 -61.91 -38.86
C LYS A 266 -11.28 -60.88 -39.24
N ALA A 267 -10.17 -60.90 -38.51
CA ALA A 267 -8.85 -60.44 -38.94
C ALA A 267 -8.54 -58.92 -38.96
N ASP A 268 -8.83 -58.19 -37.88
CA ASP A 268 -7.86 -57.15 -37.48
C ASP A 268 -7.01 -57.67 -36.31
N VAL A 269 -5.78 -58.07 -36.63
CA VAL A 269 -4.78 -58.54 -35.64
C VAL A 269 -4.17 -57.36 -34.89
N LEU A 270 -4.28 -56.13 -35.44
CA LEU A 270 -3.73 -54.91 -34.86
C LEU A 270 -4.71 -54.23 -33.90
N GLY A 271 -6.01 -54.50 -34.03
CA GLY A 271 -7.04 -53.99 -33.15
C GLY A 271 -6.98 -54.61 -31.74
N LEU A 272 -7.47 -53.85 -30.75
CA LEU A 272 -7.70 -54.33 -29.37
C LEU A 272 -9.20 -54.35 -29.09
N ARG A 273 -9.68 -55.43 -28.48
CA ARG A 273 -11.06 -55.59 -28.01
C ARG A 273 -11.10 -55.36 -26.50
N LEU A 274 -11.94 -54.43 -26.06
CA LEU A 274 -12.23 -54.23 -24.65
C LEU A 274 -13.22 -55.30 -24.16
N CYS A 275 -12.83 -56.04 -23.13
CA CYS A 275 -13.61 -57.08 -22.47
C CYS A 275 -13.90 -56.68 -21.02
N SER A 276 -15.04 -57.13 -20.50
CA SER A 276 -15.46 -56.89 -19.11
C SER A 276 -15.72 -58.22 -18.42
N CYS A 277 -15.14 -58.41 -17.24
CA CYS A 277 -15.39 -59.56 -16.38
C CYS A 277 -16.76 -59.40 -15.70
N SER A 278 -17.69 -60.34 -15.92
CA SER A 278 -19.05 -60.21 -15.36
C SER A 278 -19.07 -60.25 -13.82
N SER A 279 -18.09 -60.92 -13.19
CA SER A 279 -17.99 -61.10 -11.74
C SER A 279 -17.31 -59.94 -11.01
N THR A 280 -16.27 -59.36 -11.59
CA THR A 280 -15.44 -58.31 -10.93
C THR A 280 -15.64 -56.91 -11.51
N GLY A 281 -16.26 -56.79 -12.69
CA GLY A 281 -16.35 -55.52 -13.44
C GLY A 281 -15.01 -55.06 -14.03
N ARG A 282 -13.93 -55.85 -13.88
CA ARG A 282 -12.60 -55.54 -14.38
C ARG A 282 -12.62 -55.48 -15.91
N LEU A 283 -12.07 -54.39 -16.45
CA LEU A 283 -11.88 -54.21 -17.89
C LEU A 283 -10.47 -54.66 -18.29
N PHE A 284 -10.38 -55.42 -19.38
CA PHE A 284 -9.11 -55.85 -19.97
C PHE A 284 -9.18 -55.80 -21.48
N THR A 285 -8.03 -55.71 -22.15
CA THR A 285 -7.95 -55.67 -23.61
C THR A 285 -7.37 -56.96 -24.14
N VAL A 286 -8.03 -57.58 -25.13
CA VAL A 286 -7.50 -58.73 -25.89
C VAL A 286 -7.22 -58.31 -27.33
N GLN A 287 -6.38 -59.06 -28.04
CA GLN A 287 -6.23 -58.86 -29.49
C GLN A 287 -7.59 -58.97 -30.19
N GLY A 288 -7.84 -58.16 -31.21
CA GLY A 288 -9.15 -58.02 -31.86
C GLY A 288 -9.71 -59.33 -32.43
N ASN A 289 -8.84 -60.25 -32.83
CA ASN A 289 -9.19 -61.59 -33.31
C ASN A 289 -9.45 -62.62 -32.19
N LYS A 290 -9.18 -62.30 -30.91
CA LYS A 290 -9.40 -63.20 -29.77
C LYS A 290 -10.77 -62.94 -29.12
N ARG A 291 -11.42 -64.02 -28.67
CA ARG A 291 -12.64 -63.91 -27.85
C ARG A 291 -12.25 -63.51 -26.43
N CYS A 292 -13.11 -62.75 -25.74
CA CYS A 292 -12.93 -62.41 -24.33
C CYS A 292 -12.75 -63.63 -23.42
N ALA A 293 -13.28 -64.79 -23.81
CA ALA A 293 -13.13 -66.05 -23.08
C ALA A 293 -11.68 -66.59 -23.06
N ASN A 294 -10.82 -66.19 -24.00
CA ASN A 294 -9.46 -66.74 -24.11
C ASN A 294 -8.53 -66.30 -22.96
N GLU A 295 -8.86 -65.21 -22.27
CA GLU A 295 -8.08 -64.67 -21.16
C GLU A 295 -8.91 -64.57 -19.87
N ALA A 296 -9.72 -65.59 -19.60
CA ALA A 296 -10.51 -65.69 -18.36
C ALA A 296 -9.65 -65.60 -17.08
N HIS A 297 -8.34 -65.90 -17.17
CA HIS A 297 -7.40 -65.71 -16.08
C HIS A 297 -7.30 -64.25 -15.59
N ASN A 298 -7.59 -63.27 -16.46
CA ASN A 298 -7.63 -61.85 -16.09
C ASN A 298 -8.82 -61.50 -15.18
N CYS A 299 -9.81 -62.40 -15.04
CA CYS A 299 -10.98 -62.20 -14.22
C CYS A 299 -10.85 -62.72 -12.78
N TYR A 300 -9.75 -63.40 -12.43
CA TYR A 300 -9.40 -63.77 -11.06
C TYR A 300 -8.55 -62.69 -10.37
#